data_AF-A0A0K8MBU9-F1
#
_entry.id   AF-A0A0K8MBU9-F1
#
_cell.length_a   1.000
_cell.length_b   1.000
_cell.length_c   1.000
_cell.angle_alpha   90.00
_cell.angle_beta   90.00
_cell.angle_gamma   90.00
#
_symmetry.space_group_name_H-M   'P 1'
#
loop_
_entity.id
_entity.type
_entity.pdbx_description
1 polymer ?
#
loop_
_entity_poly.entity_id
_entity_poly.type
_entity_poly.pdbx_seq_one_letter_code
_entity_poly.pdbx_strand_id
1 'polypeptide(L)'
;MRRENNFYIQNIRIDGNVRIERETILSQIDLKMGQGYTHEDLDKALKNLYSTGFFADASLRIDGSTLVIQVKENPIVNQIEFEGNDKLSDDILKTELQLRPRQTYTLARLRNDTQRIQDLYRLKGHFAAIVTPEIIQRDQNRVDVIFKIKEGEPTVVRQIFFIGNKKFDHSKLESTIQTKETRWYRFFTSDDNYDPNRLAYDRELLRKFYLEHGYADFQVKSAVAELTPDQKEFFITFTLHEGERYKIGKVDIKTSLKKVNLNALRKVITFSSGDWYSSKDVEKTISALTDALGSMGYAFVDVQPDIQKDQKGHILNVTFNIQEGPRVYVNKIQIFQNDRTDDEVIRREVRFYEGDAFNTSILKDSEKRLKDLGFFKKVTINKKPGNAPDLVDLDIQVEEERTGELSFGAGFSTADGPLIDAKFAEHNFRGKGQDLRTGVTLAKRRQEYDIGFTEPYFLGRELAAGFDIYRVTRTRLQDAPFDQQINGVSINLGYQLSEYLSQVLGYRIQTDNVNHIRQNASLYVREQAGNKLMSAVSQEIAYDRRDSKINPTMGYVIGFGNDLAGLGGNISFLKNQIRGAYYYPVF
;
A
#
# COMPACT_ATOMS: atom_id res chain seq x y z
N MET A 1 -55.08 -37.91 -35.74
CA MET A 1 -55.12 -37.94 -34.25
C MET A 1 -54.26 -39.10 -33.79
N ARG A 2 -53.01 -38.86 -33.35
CA ARG A 2 -52.18 -39.88 -32.71
C ARG A 2 -52.68 -40.05 -31.28
N ARG A 3 -53.06 -41.27 -30.88
CA ARG A 3 -53.37 -41.59 -29.48
C ARG A 3 -52.07 -41.47 -28.67
N GLU A 4 -51.98 -40.47 -27.81
CA GLU A 4 -50.99 -40.47 -26.74
C GLU A 4 -51.37 -41.59 -25.76
N ASN A 5 -50.56 -42.64 -25.72
CA ASN A 5 -50.66 -43.63 -24.65
C ASN A 5 -50.16 -42.97 -23.37
N ASN A 6 -51.08 -42.50 -22.53
CA ASN A 6 -50.77 -42.09 -21.17
C ASN A 6 -50.40 -43.33 -20.36
N PHE A 7 -49.11 -43.53 -20.15
CA PHE A 7 -48.60 -44.53 -19.23
C PHE A 7 -48.58 -43.93 -17.81
N TYR A 8 -49.01 -44.69 -16.82
CA TYR A 8 -49.12 -44.23 -15.43
C TYR A 8 -48.10 -44.95 -14.54
N ILE A 9 -47.43 -44.20 -13.67
CA ILE A 9 -46.52 -44.77 -12.66
C ILE A 9 -47.35 -45.25 -11.47
N GLN A 10 -47.42 -46.55 -11.21
CA GLN A 10 -48.14 -47.08 -10.03
C GLN A 10 -47.22 -47.26 -8.82
N ASN A 11 -45.94 -47.54 -9.05
CA ASN A 11 -44.95 -47.71 -7.99
C ASN A 11 -43.60 -47.13 -8.42
N ILE A 12 -42.81 -46.67 -7.45
CA ILE A 12 -41.44 -46.19 -7.66
C ILE A 12 -40.50 -47.05 -6.81
N ARG A 13 -39.48 -47.64 -7.42
CA ARG A 13 -38.41 -48.36 -6.74
C ARG A 13 -37.10 -47.64 -7.00
N ILE A 14 -36.33 -47.37 -5.94
CA ILE A 14 -35.02 -46.76 -6.02
C ILE A 14 -34.01 -47.80 -5.55
N ASP A 15 -33.01 -48.06 -6.39
CA ASP A 15 -31.97 -49.06 -6.16
C ASP A 15 -30.59 -48.35 -6.19
N GLY A 16 -29.71 -48.68 -5.24
CA GLY A 16 -28.31 -48.20 -5.23
C GLY A 16 -28.03 -46.93 -4.42
N ASN A 17 -29.04 -46.34 -3.75
CA ASN A 17 -28.82 -45.29 -2.77
C ASN A 17 -28.35 -45.90 -1.43
N VAL A 18 -27.38 -45.25 -0.79
CA VAL A 18 -26.74 -45.66 0.46
C VAL A 18 -26.78 -44.53 1.48
N ARG A 19 -26.31 -43.33 1.10
CA ARG A 19 -26.32 -42.14 1.96
C ARG A 19 -27.47 -41.20 1.65
N ILE A 20 -27.89 -41.14 0.38
CA ILE A 20 -28.96 -40.25 -0.03
C ILE A 20 -30.29 -40.92 0.29
N GLU A 21 -31.12 -40.21 1.06
CA GLU A 21 -32.45 -40.68 1.42
C GLU A 21 -33.36 -40.78 0.19
N ARG A 22 -34.25 -41.76 0.22
CA ARG A 22 -35.19 -42.05 -0.87
C ARG A 22 -36.04 -40.83 -1.20
N GLU A 23 -36.50 -40.12 -0.19
CA GLU A 23 -37.35 -38.94 -0.26
C GLU A 23 -36.65 -37.79 -0.98
N THR A 24 -35.34 -37.65 -0.78
CA THR A 24 -34.51 -36.65 -1.47
C THR A 24 -34.45 -36.95 -2.97
N ILE A 25 -34.35 -38.23 -3.37
CA ILE A 25 -34.35 -38.62 -4.79
C ILE A 25 -35.72 -38.33 -5.42
N LEU A 26 -36.80 -38.69 -4.71
CA LEU A 26 -38.17 -38.45 -5.15
C LEU A 26 -38.51 -36.97 -5.32
N SER A 27 -37.93 -36.09 -4.49
CA SER A 27 -38.18 -34.65 -4.59
C SER A 27 -37.51 -34.00 -5.81
N GLN A 28 -36.48 -34.61 -6.40
CA GLN A 28 -35.72 -34.03 -7.53
C GLN A 28 -36.25 -34.46 -8.90
N ILE A 29 -36.87 -35.64 -8.98
CA ILE A 29 -37.34 -36.20 -10.26
C ILE A 29 -38.65 -35.58 -10.77
N ASP A 30 -39.37 -34.79 -9.96
CA ASP A 30 -40.67 -34.17 -10.32
C ASP A 30 -41.73 -35.17 -10.84
N LEU A 31 -41.61 -36.45 -10.46
CA LEU A 31 -42.51 -37.54 -10.85
C LEU A 31 -43.20 -38.12 -9.62
N LYS A 32 -44.54 -38.28 -9.68
CA LYS A 32 -45.34 -38.82 -8.57
C LYS A 32 -46.06 -40.10 -8.95
N MET A 33 -46.33 -40.91 -7.93
CA MET A 33 -47.21 -42.08 -8.06
C MET A 33 -48.61 -41.63 -8.51
N GLY A 34 -49.20 -42.35 -9.46
CA GLY A 34 -50.49 -42.04 -10.07
C GLY A 34 -50.45 -40.99 -11.19
N GLN A 35 -49.29 -40.37 -11.45
CA GLN A 35 -49.11 -39.40 -12.52
C GLN A 35 -48.87 -40.11 -13.86
N GLY A 36 -49.46 -39.56 -14.93
CA GLY A 36 -49.09 -39.93 -16.31
C GLY A 36 -47.71 -39.36 -16.65
N TYR A 37 -46.89 -40.10 -17.38
CA TYR A 37 -45.55 -39.64 -17.78
C TYR A 37 -45.35 -39.72 -19.28
N THR A 38 -44.51 -38.82 -19.79
CA THR A 38 -43.97 -38.84 -21.15
C THR A 38 -42.47 -39.19 -21.13
N HIS A 39 -41.89 -39.43 -22.31
CA HIS A 39 -40.43 -39.63 -22.40
C HIS A 39 -39.66 -38.35 -22.04
N GLU A 40 -40.21 -37.17 -22.33
CA GLU A 40 -39.60 -35.90 -21.95
C GLU A 40 -39.56 -35.70 -20.43
N ASP A 41 -40.58 -36.18 -19.71
CA ASP A 41 -40.60 -36.13 -18.24
C ASP A 41 -39.51 -37.03 -17.63
N LEU A 42 -39.26 -38.20 -18.22
CA LEU A 42 -38.18 -39.10 -17.79
C LEU A 42 -36.80 -38.50 -18.05
N ASP A 43 -36.60 -37.86 -19.21
CA ASP A 43 -35.35 -37.17 -19.54
C ASP A 43 -35.11 -35.97 -18.61
N LYS A 44 -36.17 -35.23 -18.28
CA LYS A 44 -36.10 -34.11 -17.33
C LYS A 44 -35.76 -34.61 -15.92
N ALA A 45 -36.41 -35.67 -15.46
CA ALA A 45 -36.11 -36.32 -14.19
C ALA A 45 -34.64 -36.79 -14.13
N LEU A 46 -34.14 -37.41 -15.20
CA LEU A 46 -32.76 -37.84 -15.31
C LEU A 46 -31.79 -36.64 -15.25
N LYS A 47 -32.07 -35.56 -15.99
CA LYS A 47 -31.26 -34.33 -15.96
C LYS A 47 -31.24 -33.69 -14.57
N ASN A 48 -32.37 -33.68 -13.86
CA ASN A 48 -32.44 -33.16 -12.50
C ASN A 48 -31.62 -34.00 -11.53
N LEU A 49 -31.64 -35.32 -11.65
CA LEU A 49 -30.79 -36.18 -10.81
C LEU A 49 -29.30 -35.89 -11.03
N TYR A 50 -28.86 -35.71 -12.28
CA TYR A 50 -27.46 -35.34 -12.56
C TYR A 50 -27.11 -33.93 -12.10
N SER A 51 -28.02 -32.95 -12.21
CA SER A 51 -27.75 -31.56 -11.83
C SER A 51 -27.53 -31.38 -10.31
N THR A 52 -28.06 -32.29 -9.49
CA THR A 52 -27.81 -32.31 -8.04
C THR A 52 -26.35 -32.58 -7.69
N GLY A 53 -25.61 -33.27 -8.57
CA GLY A 53 -24.24 -33.72 -8.30
C GLY A 53 -24.14 -34.85 -7.27
N PHE A 54 -25.26 -35.44 -6.83
CA PHE A 54 -25.24 -36.55 -5.87
C PHE A 54 -24.90 -37.90 -6.49
N PHE A 55 -25.09 -38.05 -7.81
CA PHE A 55 -24.96 -39.33 -8.49
C PHE A 55 -23.90 -39.29 -9.59
N ALA A 56 -23.03 -40.31 -9.60
CA ALA A 56 -22.04 -40.57 -10.64
C ALA A 56 -22.69 -41.16 -11.89
N ASP A 57 -23.73 -41.97 -11.68
CA ASP A 57 -24.54 -42.59 -12.71
C ASP A 57 -25.98 -42.70 -12.22
N ALA A 58 -26.93 -42.52 -13.12
CA ALA A 58 -28.35 -42.66 -12.87
C ALA A 58 -29.02 -43.19 -14.13
N SER A 59 -29.91 -44.15 -13.97
CA SER A 59 -30.76 -44.65 -15.05
C SER A 59 -32.19 -44.85 -14.56
N LEU A 60 -33.14 -44.54 -15.45
CA LEU A 60 -34.56 -44.72 -15.21
C LEU A 60 -35.04 -45.80 -16.17
N ARG A 61 -35.62 -46.88 -15.64
CA ARG A 61 -36.23 -47.96 -16.41
C ARG A 61 -37.64 -48.19 -15.94
N ILE A 62 -38.53 -48.54 -16.86
CA ILE A 62 -39.90 -48.90 -16.53
C ILE A 62 -40.07 -50.41 -16.70
N ASP A 63 -40.55 -51.06 -15.64
CA ASP A 63 -40.79 -52.49 -15.57
C ASP A 63 -42.26 -52.72 -15.24
N GLY A 64 -43.06 -53.01 -16.27
CA GLY A 64 -44.53 -53.02 -16.16
C GLY A 64 -45.08 -51.63 -15.82
N SER A 65 -45.63 -51.48 -14.61
CA SER A 65 -46.15 -50.21 -14.04
C SER A 65 -45.25 -49.62 -12.95
N THR A 66 -44.03 -50.15 -12.76
CA THR A 66 -43.05 -49.68 -11.77
C THR A 66 -41.93 -48.88 -12.42
N LEU A 67 -41.70 -47.66 -11.97
CA LEU A 67 -40.52 -46.87 -12.30
C LEU A 67 -39.35 -47.32 -11.41
N VAL A 68 -38.32 -47.91 -12.02
CA VAL A 68 -37.09 -48.33 -11.36
C VAL A 68 -36.02 -47.27 -11.63
N ILE A 69 -35.54 -46.63 -10.56
CA ILE A 69 -34.48 -45.64 -10.59
C ILE A 69 -33.23 -46.29 -10.02
N GLN A 70 -32.26 -46.60 -10.88
CA GLN A 70 -30.97 -47.12 -10.43
C GLN A 70 -30.00 -45.95 -10.34
N VAL A 71 -29.42 -45.74 -9.16
CA VAL A 71 -28.47 -44.67 -8.91
C VAL A 71 -27.16 -45.22 -8.38
N LYS A 72 -26.05 -44.57 -8.75
CA LYS A 72 -24.74 -44.77 -8.15
C LYS A 72 -24.29 -43.45 -7.56
N GLU A 73 -24.20 -43.36 -6.25
CA GLU A 73 -23.80 -42.13 -5.56
C GLU A 73 -22.37 -41.70 -5.90
N ASN A 74 -22.18 -40.39 -6.08
CA ASN A 74 -20.86 -39.78 -6.15
C ASN A 74 -20.15 -39.94 -4.79
N PRO A 75 -18.83 -40.21 -4.79
CA PRO A 75 -18.07 -40.29 -3.56
C PRO A 75 -17.96 -38.92 -2.87
N ILE A 76 -17.64 -38.93 -1.58
CA ILE A 76 -17.35 -37.71 -0.81
C ILE A 76 -15.83 -37.48 -0.79
N VAL A 77 -15.39 -36.26 -1.04
CA VAL A 77 -14.00 -35.85 -0.90
C VAL A 77 -13.60 -35.94 0.56
N ASN A 78 -12.63 -36.79 0.89
CA ASN A 78 -12.10 -36.93 2.25
C ASN A 78 -11.03 -35.86 2.51
N GLN A 79 -10.04 -35.77 1.64
CA GLN A 79 -9.00 -34.73 1.68
C GLN A 79 -8.52 -34.35 0.27
N ILE A 80 -7.83 -33.22 0.18
CA ILE A 80 -7.21 -32.70 -1.03
C ILE A 80 -5.74 -32.40 -0.72
N GLU A 81 -4.85 -32.98 -1.52
CA GLU A 81 -3.41 -32.83 -1.39
C GLU A 81 -2.81 -32.32 -2.70
N PHE A 82 -1.66 -31.65 -2.60
CA PHE A 82 -0.90 -31.14 -3.73
C PHE A 82 0.52 -31.72 -3.64
N GLU A 83 1.05 -32.14 -4.78
CA GLU A 83 2.43 -32.64 -4.88
C GLU A 83 3.16 -31.87 -5.97
N GLY A 84 4.38 -31.40 -5.69
CA GLY A 84 5.21 -30.69 -6.66
C GLY A 84 4.87 -29.20 -6.82
N ASN A 85 4.22 -28.59 -5.84
CA ASN A 85 3.84 -27.17 -5.83
C ASN A 85 4.82 -26.28 -5.04
N ASP A 86 6.08 -26.21 -5.46
CA ASP A 86 7.10 -25.42 -4.76
C ASP A 86 6.92 -23.90 -4.95
N LYS A 87 6.29 -23.43 -6.04
CA LYS A 87 6.08 -21.99 -6.30
C LYS A 87 4.80 -21.42 -5.71
N LEU A 88 3.79 -22.26 -5.48
CA LEU A 88 2.49 -21.84 -4.95
C LEU A 88 2.17 -22.66 -3.71
N SER A 89 1.95 -21.98 -2.57
CA SER A 89 1.60 -22.65 -1.33
C SER A 89 0.22 -23.30 -1.43
N ASP A 90 0.06 -24.40 -0.69
CA ASP A 90 -1.20 -25.13 -0.55
C ASP A 90 -2.39 -24.21 -0.22
N ASP A 91 -2.20 -23.22 0.64
CA ASP A 91 -3.27 -22.34 1.09
C ASP A 91 -3.81 -21.48 -0.05
N ILE A 92 -2.94 -21.01 -0.95
CA ILE A 92 -3.33 -20.26 -2.14
C ILE A 92 -4.15 -21.18 -3.05
N LEU A 93 -3.66 -22.39 -3.30
CA LEU A 93 -4.34 -23.35 -4.18
C LEU A 93 -5.71 -23.76 -3.62
N LYS A 94 -5.78 -24.09 -2.32
CA LYS A 94 -7.02 -24.51 -1.64
C LYS A 94 -8.10 -23.44 -1.65
N THR A 95 -7.72 -22.16 -1.58
CA THR A 95 -8.68 -21.04 -1.55
C THR A 95 -9.44 -20.92 -2.88
N GLU A 96 -8.79 -21.27 -3.99
CA GLU A 96 -9.32 -21.12 -5.35
C GLU A 96 -10.09 -22.35 -5.86
N LEU A 97 -10.02 -23.48 -5.14
CA LEU A 97 -10.72 -24.71 -5.51
C LEU A 97 -12.23 -24.68 -5.22
N GLN A 98 -12.99 -25.30 -6.11
CA GLN A 98 -14.40 -25.60 -5.89
C GLN A 98 -14.59 -26.83 -5.00
N LEU A 99 -13.77 -27.87 -5.19
CA LEU A 99 -13.77 -29.05 -4.32
C LEU A 99 -13.25 -28.69 -2.93
N ARG A 100 -13.95 -29.19 -1.90
CA ARG A 100 -13.52 -29.08 -0.50
C ARG A 100 -13.69 -30.41 0.23
N PRO A 101 -12.90 -30.66 1.28
CA PRO A 101 -13.14 -31.77 2.18
C PRO A 101 -14.60 -31.82 2.66
N ARG A 102 -15.17 -33.02 2.72
CA ARG A 102 -16.58 -33.33 3.07
C ARG A 102 -17.63 -32.91 2.03
N GLN A 103 -17.24 -32.49 0.84
CA GLN A 103 -18.18 -32.22 -0.26
C GLN A 103 -18.29 -33.40 -1.24
N THR A 104 -19.37 -33.43 -2.03
CA THR A 104 -19.54 -34.40 -3.11
C THR A 104 -18.53 -34.17 -4.23
N TYR A 105 -17.81 -35.24 -4.57
CA TYR A 105 -16.89 -35.27 -5.71
C TYR A 105 -17.68 -35.36 -7.01
N THR A 106 -17.30 -34.56 -8.01
CA THR A 106 -17.80 -34.71 -9.39
C THR A 106 -16.67 -34.51 -10.38
N LEU A 107 -16.72 -35.22 -11.51
CA LEU A 107 -15.70 -35.08 -12.56
C LEU A 107 -15.66 -33.66 -13.14
N ALA A 108 -16.81 -32.98 -13.21
CA ALA A 108 -16.89 -31.60 -13.68
C ALA A 108 -16.14 -30.63 -12.76
N ARG A 109 -16.34 -30.73 -11.44
CA ARG A 109 -15.59 -29.92 -10.46
C ARG A 109 -14.10 -30.22 -10.50
N LEU A 110 -13.71 -31.50 -10.58
CA LEU A 110 -12.30 -31.88 -10.69
C LEU A 110 -11.64 -31.23 -11.92
N ARG A 111 -12.27 -31.30 -13.09
CA ARG A 111 -11.76 -30.69 -14.33
C ARG A 111 -11.63 -29.17 -14.22
N ASN A 112 -12.64 -28.52 -13.65
CA ASN A 112 -12.62 -27.07 -13.42
C ASN A 112 -11.49 -26.68 -12.46
N ASP A 113 -11.29 -27.45 -11.40
CA ASP A 113 -10.24 -27.22 -10.41
C ASP A 113 -8.84 -27.45 -11.00
N THR A 114 -8.66 -28.52 -11.80
CA THR A 114 -7.42 -28.73 -12.56
C THR A 114 -7.11 -27.53 -13.47
N GLN A 115 -8.11 -27.03 -14.19
CA GLN A 115 -7.94 -25.85 -15.06
C GLN A 115 -7.62 -24.59 -14.26
N ARG A 116 -8.30 -24.36 -13.12
CA ARG A 116 -8.03 -23.22 -12.23
C ARG A 116 -6.61 -23.24 -11.70
N ILE A 117 -6.13 -24.39 -11.21
CA ILE A 117 -4.73 -24.54 -10.76
C ILE A 117 -3.79 -24.21 -11.92
N GLN A 118 -4.04 -24.75 -13.12
CA GLN A 118 -3.21 -24.47 -14.28
C GLN A 118 -3.21 -22.98 -14.65
N ASP A 119 -4.36 -22.30 -14.57
CA ASP A 119 -4.47 -20.87 -14.84
C ASP A 119 -3.78 -20.03 -13.77
N LEU A 120 -3.77 -20.44 -12.50
CA LEU A 120 -2.99 -19.79 -11.43
C LEU A 120 -1.49 -19.88 -11.71
N TYR A 121 -1.00 -21.03 -12.16
CA TYR A 121 0.40 -21.17 -12.58
C TYR A 121 0.72 -20.29 -13.79
N ARG A 122 -0.17 -20.22 -14.79
CA ARG A 122 -0.02 -19.30 -15.94
C ARG A 122 0.04 -17.83 -15.51
N LEU A 123 -0.79 -17.40 -14.56
CA LEU A 123 -0.76 -16.05 -14.01
C LEU A 123 0.56 -15.73 -13.29
N LYS A 124 1.25 -16.75 -12.75
CA LYS A 124 2.60 -16.60 -12.17
C LYS A 124 3.73 -16.69 -13.21
N GLY A 125 3.39 -16.89 -14.48
CA GLY A 125 4.35 -17.01 -15.58
C GLY A 125 4.82 -18.44 -15.84
N HIS A 126 4.16 -19.48 -15.30
CA HIS A 126 4.50 -20.87 -15.55
C HIS A 126 3.53 -21.50 -16.56
N PHE A 127 3.74 -21.24 -17.86
CA PHE A 127 2.83 -21.73 -18.91
C PHE A 127 3.02 -23.21 -19.23
N ALA A 128 4.23 -23.73 -18.99
CA ALA A 128 4.58 -25.14 -19.14
C ALA A 128 4.06 -26.02 -17.99
N ALA A 129 3.35 -25.44 -17.01
CA ALA A 129 2.83 -26.18 -15.87
C ALA A 129 1.77 -27.20 -16.29
N ILE A 130 1.96 -28.45 -15.85
CA ILE A 130 1.04 -29.57 -16.09
C ILE A 130 0.49 -30.03 -14.75
N VAL A 131 -0.84 -30.02 -14.63
CA VAL A 131 -1.56 -30.47 -13.44
C VAL A 131 -2.27 -31.77 -13.77
N THR A 132 -1.91 -32.85 -13.06
CA THR A 132 -2.49 -34.18 -13.24
C THR A 132 -3.23 -34.59 -11.97
N PRO A 133 -4.57 -34.70 -11.99
CA PRO A 133 -5.30 -35.19 -10.82
C PRO A 133 -5.20 -36.71 -10.72
N GLU A 134 -4.87 -37.21 -9.53
CA GLU A 134 -4.96 -38.61 -9.15
C GLU A 134 -6.04 -38.80 -8.08
N ILE A 135 -6.81 -39.89 -8.21
CA ILE A 135 -7.96 -40.17 -7.34
C ILE A 135 -7.70 -41.49 -6.64
N ILE A 136 -7.61 -41.45 -5.31
CA ILE A 136 -7.44 -42.65 -4.49
C ILE A 136 -8.78 -42.97 -3.83
N GLN A 137 -9.36 -44.11 -4.17
CA GLN A 137 -10.59 -44.58 -3.54
C GLN A 137 -10.31 -45.03 -2.10
N ARG A 138 -11.23 -44.68 -1.21
CA ARG A 138 -11.21 -45.03 0.21
C ARG A 138 -12.50 -45.71 0.61
N ASP A 139 -12.45 -46.35 1.77
CA ASP A 139 -13.61 -47.01 2.36
C ASP A 139 -14.78 -46.02 2.53
N GLN A 140 -15.99 -46.58 2.49
CA GLN A 140 -17.25 -45.85 2.61
C GLN A 140 -17.48 -44.86 1.47
N ASN A 141 -17.20 -45.23 0.21
CA ASN A 141 -17.44 -44.38 -0.97
C ASN A 141 -16.85 -42.96 -0.78
N ARG A 142 -15.57 -42.90 -0.41
CA ARG A 142 -14.81 -41.65 -0.26
C ARG A 142 -13.64 -41.64 -1.23
N VAL A 143 -13.16 -40.45 -1.55
CA VAL A 143 -11.98 -40.26 -2.40
C VAL A 143 -11.03 -39.25 -1.80
N ASP A 144 -9.74 -39.54 -1.89
CA ASP A 144 -8.70 -38.53 -1.74
C ASP A 144 -8.33 -38.04 -3.14
N VAL A 145 -8.24 -36.71 -3.29
CA VAL A 145 -7.88 -36.07 -4.56
C VAL A 145 -6.48 -35.49 -4.41
N ILE A 146 -5.53 -35.99 -5.19
CA ILE A 146 -4.15 -35.53 -5.19
C ILE A 146 -3.91 -34.81 -6.52
N PHE A 147 -3.55 -33.53 -6.47
CA PHE A 147 -3.13 -32.79 -7.65
C PHE A 147 -1.62 -32.87 -7.78
N LYS A 148 -1.13 -33.71 -8.70
CA LYS A 148 0.31 -33.79 -9.03
C LYS A 148 0.64 -32.69 -10.03
N ILE A 149 1.50 -31.77 -9.60
CA ILE A 149 1.87 -30.58 -10.36
C ILE A 149 3.32 -30.73 -10.82
N LYS A 150 3.52 -30.58 -12.13
CA LYS A 150 4.83 -30.36 -12.71
C LYS A 150 4.89 -28.91 -13.15
N GLU A 151 5.52 -28.06 -12.35
CA GLU A 151 5.47 -26.60 -12.52
C GLU A 151 6.17 -26.14 -13.81
N GLY A 152 7.24 -26.83 -14.20
CA GLY A 152 8.08 -26.44 -15.33
C GLY A 152 8.88 -25.18 -15.06
N GLU A 153 9.78 -24.86 -16.00
CA GLU A 153 10.55 -23.62 -15.95
C GLU A 153 9.63 -22.39 -16.15
N PRO A 154 9.97 -21.23 -15.56
CA PRO A 154 9.22 -20.01 -15.80
C PRO A 154 9.29 -19.63 -17.29
N THR A 155 8.15 -19.24 -17.83
CA THR A 155 8.03 -18.74 -19.18
C THR A 155 8.37 -17.26 -19.17
N VAL A 156 9.49 -16.91 -19.80
CA VAL A 156 10.07 -15.58 -19.71
C VAL A 156 9.85 -14.77 -20.99
N VAL A 157 9.85 -13.45 -20.89
CA VAL A 157 9.76 -12.54 -22.03
C VAL A 157 11.16 -12.44 -22.64
N ARG A 158 11.34 -13.00 -23.84
CA ARG A 158 12.62 -13.02 -24.54
C ARG A 158 12.92 -11.67 -25.15
N GLN A 159 11.94 -11.09 -25.84
CA GLN A 159 12.09 -9.85 -26.55
C GLN A 159 10.76 -9.10 -26.67
N ILE A 160 10.85 -7.78 -26.62
CA ILE A 160 9.73 -6.87 -26.82
C ILE A 160 9.95 -6.13 -28.14
N PHE A 161 8.91 -5.95 -28.92
CA PHE A 161 8.93 -5.20 -30.16
C PHE A 161 7.94 -4.04 -30.07
N PHE A 162 8.41 -2.86 -30.47
CA PHE A 162 7.55 -1.70 -30.72
C PHE A 162 7.54 -1.47 -32.23
N ILE A 163 6.36 -1.46 -32.82
CA ILE A 163 6.16 -1.21 -34.25
C ILE A 163 5.39 0.10 -34.39
N GLY A 164 5.90 1.01 -35.21
CA GLY A 164 5.28 2.30 -35.48
C GLY A 164 5.81 3.45 -34.61
N ASN A 165 6.73 3.18 -33.69
CA ASN A 165 7.47 4.24 -33.00
C ASN A 165 8.49 4.90 -33.95
N LYS A 166 8.43 6.22 -34.07
CA LYS A 166 9.34 7.04 -34.90
C LYS A 166 9.93 8.19 -34.08
N LYS A 167 9.20 8.70 -33.10
CA LYS A 167 9.61 9.85 -32.29
C LYS A 167 10.39 9.43 -31.05
N PHE A 168 10.04 8.29 -30.46
CA PHE A 168 10.78 7.69 -29.35
C PHE A 168 11.41 6.38 -29.78
N ASP A 169 12.63 6.16 -29.34
CA ASP A 169 13.38 4.95 -29.62
C ASP A 169 12.89 3.78 -28.76
N HIS A 170 13.28 2.57 -29.16
CA HIS A 170 12.89 1.33 -28.50
C HIS A 170 13.22 1.35 -26.99
N SER A 171 14.43 1.78 -26.63
CA SER A 171 14.92 1.74 -25.25
C SER A 171 14.09 2.63 -24.33
N LYS A 172 13.63 3.79 -24.82
CA LYS A 172 12.81 4.71 -24.04
C LYS A 172 11.42 4.11 -23.76
N LEU A 173 10.82 3.46 -24.75
CA LEU A 173 9.53 2.79 -24.57
C LEU A 173 9.64 1.58 -23.66
N GLU A 174 10.70 0.78 -23.82
CA GLU A 174 11.02 -0.35 -22.94
C GLU A 174 11.20 0.12 -21.49
N SER A 175 11.84 1.27 -21.26
CA SER A 175 12.02 1.83 -19.92
C SER A 175 10.71 2.27 -19.26
N THR A 176 9.70 2.61 -20.07
CA THR A 176 8.41 3.18 -19.62
C THR A 176 7.43 2.10 -19.12
N ILE A 177 7.45 0.92 -19.75
CA ILE A 177 6.57 -0.21 -19.38
C ILE A 177 7.13 -0.99 -18.18
N GLN A 178 6.28 -1.75 -17.49
CA GLN A 178 6.70 -2.61 -16.39
C GLN A 178 7.27 -3.93 -16.87
N THR A 179 6.70 -4.55 -17.90
CA THR A 179 7.24 -5.80 -18.47
C THR A 179 8.62 -5.57 -19.07
N LYS A 180 9.58 -6.42 -18.70
CA LYS A 180 10.98 -6.31 -19.17
C LYS A 180 11.43 -7.56 -19.91
N GLU A 181 12.40 -7.38 -20.80
CA GLU A 181 13.11 -8.49 -21.42
C GLU A 181 14.00 -9.22 -20.41
N THR A 182 14.13 -10.53 -20.60
CA THR A 182 15.04 -11.37 -19.81
C THR A 182 16.48 -11.05 -20.18
N ARG A 183 17.31 -10.72 -19.17
CA ARG A 183 18.73 -10.40 -19.38
C ARG A 183 19.59 -11.06 -18.31
N TRP A 184 20.79 -11.52 -18.69
CA TRP A 184 21.69 -12.30 -17.83
C TRP A 184 22.12 -11.57 -16.54
N TYR A 185 22.13 -10.24 -16.54
CA TYR A 185 22.48 -9.40 -15.38
C TYR A 185 21.27 -9.06 -14.48
N ARG A 186 20.05 -9.48 -14.83
CA ARG A 186 18.80 -9.03 -14.20
C ARG A 186 18.17 -10.09 -13.29
N PHE A 187 18.97 -10.72 -12.43
CA PHE A 187 18.58 -11.88 -11.63
C PHE A 187 17.85 -11.55 -10.30
N PHE A 188 17.77 -10.27 -9.91
CA PHE A 188 17.08 -9.84 -8.68
C PHE A 188 15.63 -9.36 -8.89
N THR A 189 15.13 -9.32 -10.12
CA THR A 189 13.78 -8.80 -10.45
C THR A 189 13.00 -9.84 -11.23
N SER A 190 11.70 -9.99 -10.93
CA SER A 190 10.82 -10.96 -11.59
C SER A 190 9.94 -10.36 -12.69
N ASP A 191 10.22 -9.15 -13.18
CA ASP A 191 9.35 -8.48 -14.16
C ASP A 191 9.46 -9.03 -15.59
N ASP A 192 10.27 -10.08 -15.78
CA ASP A 192 10.51 -10.76 -17.05
C ASP A 192 9.59 -11.97 -17.23
N ASN A 193 8.78 -12.31 -16.24
CA ASN A 193 7.68 -13.24 -16.43
C ASN A 193 6.52 -12.59 -17.20
N TYR A 194 5.87 -13.34 -18.08
CA TYR A 194 4.70 -12.83 -18.80
C TYR A 194 3.44 -12.87 -17.92
N ASP A 195 2.72 -11.75 -17.86
CA ASP A 195 1.42 -11.60 -17.20
C ASP A 195 0.47 -10.78 -18.11
N PRO A 196 -0.69 -11.33 -18.51
CA PRO A 196 -1.65 -10.62 -19.37
C PRO A 196 -2.21 -9.34 -18.72
N ASN A 197 -2.36 -9.29 -17.40
CA ASN A 197 -2.82 -8.09 -16.69
C ASN A 197 -1.75 -6.99 -16.72
N ARG A 198 -0.47 -7.37 -16.61
CA ARG A 198 0.67 -6.44 -16.73
C ARG A 198 0.73 -5.86 -18.14
N LEU A 199 0.46 -6.66 -19.17
CA LEU A 199 0.43 -6.16 -20.55
C LEU A 199 -0.64 -5.08 -20.75
N ALA A 200 -1.82 -5.24 -20.17
CA ALA A 200 -2.87 -4.21 -20.21
C ALA A 200 -2.42 -2.91 -19.51
N TYR A 201 -1.77 -3.04 -18.36
CA TYR A 201 -1.19 -1.91 -17.63
C TYR A 201 -0.09 -1.20 -18.44
N ASP A 202 0.79 -1.95 -19.10
CA ASP A 202 1.85 -1.41 -19.96
C ASP A 202 1.29 -0.57 -21.13
N ARG A 203 0.14 -0.95 -21.69
CA ARG A 203 -0.54 -0.14 -22.72
C ARG A 203 -0.94 1.23 -22.20
N GLU A 204 -1.47 1.30 -20.98
CA GLU A 204 -1.83 2.56 -20.34
C GLU A 204 -0.59 3.37 -19.94
N LEU A 205 0.50 2.72 -19.52
CA LEU A 205 1.78 3.40 -19.27
C LEU A 205 2.34 4.07 -20.53
N LEU A 206 2.35 3.35 -21.67
CA LEU A 206 2.75 3.92 -22.95
C LEU A 206 1.83 5.08 -23.34
N ARG A 207 0.50 4.87 -23.24
CA ARG A 207 -0.48 5.93 -23.54
C ARG A 207 -0.24 7.18 -22.70
N LYS A 208 -0.10 7.00 -21.39
CA LYS A 208 0.20 8.09 -20.47
C LYS A 208 1.50 8.80 -20.86
N PHE A 209 2.58 8.05 -21.08
CA PHE A 209 3.87 8.59 -21.50
C PHE A 209 3.76 9.49 -22.75
N TYR A 210 3.11 9.02 -23.81
CA TYR A 210 2.94 9.81 -25.03
C TYR A 210 2.04 11.05 -24.81
N LEU A 211 0.96 10.92 -24.03
CA LEU A 211 0.10 12.05 -23.67
C LEU A 211 0.82 13.10 -22.82
N GLU A 212 1.73 12.68 -21.93
CA GLU A 212 2.60 13.58 -21.16
C GLU A 212 3.61 14.33 -22.05
N HIS A 213 3.96 13.77 -23.22
CA HIS A 213 4.89 14.41 -24.16
C HIS A 213 4.17 15.17 -25.30
N GLY A 214 2.84 15.26 -25.27
CA GLY A 214 2.07 16.09 -26.20
C GLY A 214 1.41 15.36 -27.36
N TYR A 215 1.46 14.03 -27.39
CA TYR A 215 0.89 13.21 -28.46
C TYR A 215 -0.55 12.82 -28.14
N ALA A 216 -1.49 13.75 -28.33
CA ALA A 216 -2.90 13.58 -27.94
C ALA A 216 -3.66 12.50 -28.74
N ASP A 217 -3.18 12.19 -29.94
CA ASP A 217 -3.76 11.15 -30.81
C ASP A 217 -3.04 9.79 -30.67
N PHE A 218 -2.19 9.64 -29.65
CA PHE A 218 -1.48 8.39 -29.42
C PHE A 218 -2.45 7.25 -29.14
N GLN A 219 -2.23 6.12 -29.82
CA GLN A 219 -3.01 4.91 -29.61
C GLN A 219 -2.13 3.66 -29.69
N VAL A 220 -2.34 2.74 -28.76
CA VAL A 220 -1.83 1.37 -28.88
C VAL A 220 -2.85 0.54 -29.65
N LYS A 221 -2.60 0.30 -30.93
CA LYS A 221 -3.50 -0.45 -31.83
C LYS A 221 -3.67 -1.90 -31.38
N SER A 222 -2.57 -2.53 -30.98
CA SER A 222 -2.55 -3.91 -30.48
C SER A 222 -1.34 -4.15 -29.60
N ALA A 223 -1.48 -5.07 -28.66
CA ALA A 223 -0.39 -5.66 -27.89
C ALA A 223 -0.60 -7.18 -27.93
N VAL A 224 0.25 -7.89 -28.66
CA VAL A 224 0.14 -9.33 -28.88
C VAL A 224 1.33 -10.00 -28.22
N ALA A 225 1.07 -11.05 -27.45
CA ALA A 225 2.11 -11.90 -26.87
C ALA A 225 2.04 -13.28 -27.53
N GLU A 226 3.13 -13.69 -28.15
CA GLU A 226 3.26 -14.98 -28.82
C GLU A 226 4.14 -15.90 -27.99
N LEU A 227 3.63 -17.08 -27.66
CA LEU A 227 4.34 -18.11 -26.93
C LEU A 227 5.09 -19.02 -27.91
N THR A 228 6.36 -19.31 -27.62
CA THR A 228 7.13 -20.28 -28.40
C THR A 228 6.52 -21.69 -28.30
N PRO A 229 6.67 -22.55 -29.34
CA PRO A 229 6.12 -23.90 -29.32
C PRO A 229 6.57 -24.78 -28.14
N ASP A 230 7.74 -24.50 -27.57
CA ASP A 230 8.27 -25.19 -26.39
C ASP A 230 7.76 -24.61 -25.05
N GLN A 231 6.91 -23.59 -25.10
CA GLN A 231 6.27 -22.92 -23.96
C GLN A 231 7.24 -22.23 -22.98
N LYS A 232 8.45 -21.91 -23.43
CA LYS A 232 9.50 -21.31 -22.58
C LYS A 232 9.64 -19.81 -22.73
N GLU A 233 9.30 -19.25 -23.89
CA GLU A 233 9.58 -17.85 -24.19
C GLU A 233 8.36 -17.14 -24.77
N PHE A 234 8.18 -15.87 -24.39
CA PHE A 234 7.23 -14.96 -25.01
C PHE A 234 7.93 -13.89 -25.86
N PHE A 235 7.33 -13.60 -27.00
CA PHE A 235 7.62 -12.43 -27.82
C PHE A 235 6.43 -11.48 -27.77
N ILE A 236 6.67 -10.25 -27.31
CA ILE A 236 5.60 -9.26 -27.13
C ILE A 236 5.74 -8.20 -28.21
N THR A 237 4.69 -7.96 -28.98
CA THR A 237 4.66 -6.93 -30.02
C THR A 237 3.59 -5.90 -29.72
N PHE A 238 4.03 -4.66 -29.48
CA PHE A 238 3.17 -3.48 -29.40
C PHE A 238 3.14 -2.78 -30.75
N THR A 239 1.94 -2.67 -31.34
CA THR A 239 1.73 -1.85 -32.54
C THR A 239 1.17 -0.50 -32.12
N LEU A 240 1.92 0.55 -32.42
CA LEU A 240 1.69 1.92 -31.97
C LEU A 240 1.27 2.81 -33.14
N HIS A 241 0.44 3.80 -32.82
CA HIS A 241 0.18 4.94 -33.67
C HIS A 241 0.50 6.19 -32.86
N GLU A 242 1.64 6.82 -33.14
CA GLU A 242 2.14 7.93 -32.33
C GLU A 242 1.24 9.17 -32.41
N GLY A 243 0.66 9.42 -33.58
CA GLY A 243 -0.04 10.66 -33.86
C GLY A 243 0.91 11.86 -33.93
N GLU A 244 0.33 13.05 -34.09
CA GLU A 244 1.07 14.30 -34.11
C GLU A 244 1.17 14.93 -32.71
N ARG A 245 2.19 15.78 -32.53
CA ARG A 245 2.42 16.48 -31.27
C ARG A 245 1.66 17.81 -31.26
N TYR A 246 0.91 18.06 -30.20
CA TYR A 246 0.07 19.23 -30.06
C TYR A 246 0.70 20.29 -29.15
N LYS A 247 0.50 21.56 -29.52
CA LYS A 247 0.79 22.71 -28.66
C LYS A 247 -0.47 23.14 -27.91
N ILE A 248 -0.26 23.77 -26.76
CA ILE A 248 -1.33 24.39 -25.99
C ILE A 248 -1.72 25.70 -26.68
N GLY A 249 -3.00 25.87 -26.93
CA GLY A 249 -3.58 27.11 -27.46
C GLY A 249 -4.11 27.98 -26.33
N LYS A 250 -5.39 28.31 -26.40
CA LYS A 250 -6.06 29.08 -25.36
C LYS A 250 -6.24 28.23 -24.11
N VAL A 251 -5.77 28.74 -22.98
CA VAL A 251 -6.05 28.21 -21.64
C VAL A 251 -7.05 29.14 -20.97
N ASP A 252 -8.18 28.60 -20.52
CA ASP A 252 -9.25 29.38 -19.89
C ASP A 252 -9.79 28.69 -18.64
N ILE A 253 -10.40 29.48 -17.75
CA ILE A 253 -11.11 28.97 -16.57
C ILE A 253 -12.54 29.49 -16.64
N LYS A 254 -13.51 28.58 -16.60
CA LYS A 254 -14.93 28.89 -16.44
C LYS A 254 -15.35 28.43 -15.06
N THR A 255 -16.01 29.29 -14.29
CA THR A 255 -16.52 28.93 -12.97
C THR A 255 -17.96 29.36 -12.79
N SER A 256 -18.77 28.48 -12.17
CA SER A 256 -20.12 28.81 -11.70
C SER A 256 -20.15 29.26 -10.23
N LEU A 257 -19.00 29.17 -9.53
CA LEU A 257 -18.87 29.54 -8.12
C LEU A 257 -18.90 31.07 -7.94
N LYS A 258 -19.73 31.56 -7.02
CA LYS A 258 -19.82 32.98 -6.68
C LYS A 258 -18.60 33.39 -5.85
N LYS A 259 -18.06 34.59 -6.09
CA LYS A 259 -16.95 35.22 -5.33
C LYS A 259 -15.56 34.57 -5.49
N VAL A 260 -15.34 33.76 -6.52
CA VAL A 260 -13.99 33.24 -6.86
C VAL A 260 -13.20 34.29 -7.64
N ASN A 261 -11.98 34.59 -7.18
CA ASN A 261 -11.07 35.48 -7.91
C ASN A 261 -10.37 34.71 -9.04
N LEU A 262 -10.86 34.87 -10.27
CA LEU A 262 -10.27 34.24 -11.45
C LEU A 262 -8.80 34.60 -11.68
N ASN A 263 -8.37 35.81 -11.30
CA ASN A 263 -6.97 36.22 -11.45
C ASN A 263 -6.05 35.46 -10.49
N ALA A 264 -6.54 35.08 -9.31
CA ALA A 264 -5.79 34.25 -8.37
C ALA A 264 -5.65 32.82 -8.90
N LEU A 265 -6.72 32.24 -9.44
CA LEU A 265 -6.70 30.89 -10.01
C LEU A 265 -5.84 30.80 -11.28
N ARG A 266 -5.84 31.85 -12.12
CA ARG A 266 -4.98 31.89 -13.32
C ARG A 266 -3.49 31.80 -12.98
N LYS A 267 -3.06 32.33 -11.83
CA LYS A 267 -1.65 32.22 -11.37
C LYS A 267 -1.24 30.81 -10.95
N VAL A 268 -2.20 29.93 -10.71
CA VAL A 268 -1.95 28.52 -10.35
C VAL A 268 -1.62 27.68 -11.58
N ILE A 269 -2.06 28.11 -12.77
CA ILE A 269 -1.76 27.43 -14.04
C ILE A 269 -0.28 27.66 -14.37
N THR A 270 0.48 26.58 -14.51
CA THR A 270 1.94 26.63 -14.71
C THR A 270 2.37 26.67 -16.17
N PHE A 271 1.47 26.39 -17.11
CA PHE A 271 1.75 26.35 -18.55
C PHE A 271 0.99 27.44 -19.30
N SER A 272 1.54 27.85 -20.44
CA SER A 272 1.03 28.95 -21.26
C SER A 272 0.73 28.52 -22.69
N SER A 273 0.00 29.38 -23.42
CA SER A 273 -0.20 29.22 -24.86
C SER A 273 1.15 29.15 -25.57
N GLY A 274 1.33 28.17 -26.45
CA GLY A 274 2.55 27.92 -27.21
C GLY A 274 3.43 26.80 -26.65
N ASP A 275 3.24 26.42 -25.38
CA ASP A 275 3.92 25.29 -24.77
C ASP A 275 3.46 23.96 -25.39
N TRP A 276 4.25 22.91 -25.23
CA TRP A 276 3.82 21.56 -25.64
C TRP A 276 2.76 21.03 -24.68
N TYR A 277 1.73 20.38 -25.21
CA TYR A 277 0.73 19.74 -24.38
C TYR A 277 1.35 18.65 -23.49
N SER A 278 0.86 18.53 -22.27
CA SER A 278 1.26 17.51 -21.31
C SER A 278 0.07 17.20 -20.43
N SER A 279 -0.44 15.97 -20.53
CA SER A 279 -1.54 15.51 -19.66
C SER A 279 -1.19 15.62 -18.17
N LYS A 280 0.07 15.39 -17.81
CA LYS A 280 0.58 15.54 -16.45
C LYS A 280 0.49 16.97 -15.94
N ASP A 281 0.74 17.98 -16.78
CA ASP A 281 0.63 19.37 -16.36
C ASP A 281 -0.83 19.79 -16.22
N VAL A 282 -1.74 19.23 -17.04
CA VAL A 282 -3.19 19.38 -16.86
C VAL A 282 -3.65 18.76 -15.54
N GLU A 283 -3.28 17.51 -15.24
CA GLU A 283 -3.61 16.83 -13.98
C GLU A 283 -3.08 17.57 -12.74
N LYS A 284 -1.84 18.06 -12.81
CA LYS A 284 -1.25 18.90 -11.76
C LYS A 284 -2.03 20.19 -11.57
N THR A 285 -2.44 20.83 -12.66
CA THR A 285 -3.23 22.07 -12.61
C THR A 285 -4.60 21.82 -12.01
N ILE A 286 -5.29 20.73 -12.36
CA ILE A 286 -6.56 20.33 -11.74
C ILE A 286 -6.40 20.17 -10.22
N SER A 287 -5.36 19.46 -9.81
CA SER A 287 -5.04 19.25 -8.39
C SER A 287 -4.78 20.58 -7.69
N ALA A 288 -3.93 21.43 -8.26
CA ALA A 288 -3.57 22.72 -7.68
C ALA A 288 -4.77 23.70 -7.63
N LEU A 289 -5.65 23.70 -8.63
CA LEU A 289 -6.89 24.47 -8.62
C LEU A 289 -7.84 23.97 -7.53
N THR A 290 -7.98 22.65 -7.38
CA THR A 290 -8.79 22.02 -6.34
C THR A 290 -8.27 22.39 -4.95
N ASP A 291 -6.96 22.32 -4.74
CA ASP A 291 -6.32 22.62 -3.46
C ASP A 291 -6.41 24.14 -3.15
N ALA A 292 -6.23 25.01 -4.15
CA ALA A 292 -6.41 26.46 -4.00
C ALA A 292 -7.85 26.84 -3.63
N LEU A 293 -8.85 26.21 -4.27
CA LEU A 293 -10.27 26.40 -3.94
C LEU A 293 -10.61 25.86 -2.55
N GLY A 294 -10.08 24.69 -2.18
CA GLY A 294 -10.21 24.13 -0.85
C GLY A 294 -9.66 25.05 0.24
N SER A 295 -8.49 25.65 0.00
CA SER A 295 -7.86 26.63 0.90
C SER A 295 -8.67 27.93 1.03
N MET A 296 -9.46 28.27 0.01
CA MET A 296 -10.40 29.41 0.05
C MET A 296 -11.73 29.06 0.73
N GLY A 297 -11.89 27.84 1.25
CA GLY A 297 -13.08 27.38 1.97
C GLY A 297 -14.14 26.70 1.10
N TYR A 298 -13.89 26.46 -0.19
CA TYR A 298 -14.80 25.72 -1.05
C TYR A 298 -14.54 24.21 -0.90
N ALA A 299 -15.33 23.55 -0.06
CA ALA A 299 -15.19 22.12 0.20
C ALA A 299 -15.70 21.23 -0.97
N PHE A 300 -16.70 21.73 -1.71
CA PHE A 300 -17.41 20.98 -2.75
C PHE A 300 -17.13 21.58 -4.13
N VAL A 301 -15.97 21.24 -4.70
CA VAL A 301 -15.60 21.70 -6.03
C VAL A 301 -15.30 20.52 -6.95
N ASP A 302 -15.79 20.63 -8.17
CA ASP A 302 -15.47 19.71 -9.25
C ASP A 302 -14.79 20.50 -10.37
N VAL A 303 -13.57 20.09 -10.73
CA VAL A 303 -12.72 20.75 -11.73
C VAL A 303 -12.55 19.79 -12.90
N GLN A 304 -13.27 20.04 -13.98
CA GLN A 304 -13.24 19.20 -15.17
C GLN A 304 -12.49 19.90 -16.31
N PRO A 305 -11.46 19.26 -16.92
CA PRO A 305 -10.83 19.80 -18.10
C PRO A 305 -11.69 19.52 -19.34
N ASP A 306 -12.08 20.57 -20.05
CA ASP A 306 -12.62 20.49 -21.40
C ASP A 306 -11.50 20.80 -22.41
N ILE A 307 -11.07 19.77 -23.14
CA ILE A 307 -9.97 19.86 -24.10
C ILE A 307 -10.55 19.85 -25.50
N GLN A 308 -10.50 21.01 -26.16
CA GLN A 308 -10.95 21.16 -27.54
C GLN A 308 -9.78 21.07 -28.50
N LYS A 309 -9.85 20.10 -29.41
CA LYS A 309 -8.78 19.78 -30.35
C LYS A 309 -8.98 20.45 -31.70
N ASP A 310 -8.01 21.29 -32.09
CA ASP A 310 -7.86 21.75 -33.47
C ASP A 310 -6.82 20.87 -34.19
N GLN A 311 -7.33 19.91 -34.97
CA GLN A 311 -6.51 18.97 -35.73
C GLN A 311 -5.69 19.63 -36.84
N LYS A 312 -6.15 20.75 -37.41
CA LYS A 312 -5.45 21.41 -38.54
C LYS A 312 -4.27 22.24 -38.04
N GLY A 313 -4.44 22.90 -36.90
CA GLY A 313 -3.39 23.70 -36.27
C GLY A 313 -2.43 22.89 -35.38
N HIS A 314 -2.76 21.63 -35.05
CA HIS A 314 -2.12 20.87 -33.98
C HIS A 314 -2.12 21.62 -32.64
N ILE A 315 -3.27 22.21 -32.30
CA ILE A 315 -3.47 23.02 -31.11
C ILE A 315 -4.55 22.41 -30.22
N LEU A 316 -4.31 22.36 -28.91
CA LEU A 316 -5.28 21.97 -27.89
C LEU A 316 -5.65 23.18 -27.04
N ASN A 317 -6.92 23.56 -27.06
CA ASN A 317 -7.47 24.57 -26.16
C ASN A 317 -7.96 23.87 -24.90
N VAL A 318 -7.50 24.30 -23.73
CA VAL A 318 -7.83 23.68 -22.45
C VAL A 318 -8.67 24.65 -21.64
N THR A 319 -9.92 24.29 -21.38
CA THR A 319 -10.83 25.06 -20.52
C THR A 319 -11.10 24.29 -19.24
N PHE A 320 -10.72 24.84 -18.09
CA PHE A 320 -11.06 24.25 -16.80
C PHE A 320 -12.44 24.72 -16.36
N ASN A 321 -13.42 23.81 -16.37
CA ASN A 321 -14.77 24.05 -15.91
C ASN A 321 -14.85 23.72 -14.42
N ILE A 322 -15.11 24.73 -13.60
CA ILE A 322 -15.17 24.66 -12.15
C ILE A 322 -16.63 24.84 -11.71
N GLN A 323 -17.18 23.83 -11.06
CA GLN A 323 -18.56 23.86 -10.57
C GLN A 323 -18.67 23.45 -9.10
N GLU A 324 -19.77 23.84 -8.45
CA GLU A 324 -20.10 23.36 -7.10
C GLU A 324 -20.44 21.87 -7.20
N GLY A 325 -19.67 21.04 -6.50
CA GLY A 325 -19.94 19.62 -6.36
C GLY A 325 -21.10 19.37 -5.38
N PRO A 326 -21.55 18.11 -5.23
CA PRO A 326 -22.51 17.76 -4.20
C PRO A 326 -21.95 18.10 -2.81
N ARG A 327 -22.80 18.66 -1.95
CA ARG A 327 -22.45 18.91 -0.54
C ARG A 327 -22.51 17.60 0.21
N VAL A 328 -21.35 17.14 0.65
CA VAL A 328 -21.18 15.87 1.34
C VAL A 328 -20.56 16.11 2.70
N TYR A 329 -21.09 15.50 3.74
CA TYR A 329 -20.58 15.62 5.11
C TYR A 329 -20.02 14.28 5.57
N VAL A 330 -18.96 14.32 6.37
CA VAL A 330 -18.38 13.12 6.98
C VAL A 330 -19.36 12.62 8.03
N ASN A 331 -19.89 11.42 7.87
CA ASN A 331 -20.82 10.82 8.82
C ASN A 331 -20.06 10.02 9.89
N LYS A 332 -19.22 9.06 9.47
CA LYS A 332 -18.40 8.26 10.38
C LYS A 332 -16.97 8.12 9.89
N ILE A 333 -16.04 8.00 10.85
CA ILE A 333 -14.64 7.68 10.57
C ILE A 333 -14.31 6.34 11.22
N GLN A 334 -14.12 5.33 10.37
CA GLN A 334 -13.83 3.96 10.78
C GLN A 334 -12.37 3.62 10.47
N ILE A 335 -11.66 3.05 11.44
CA ILE A 335 -10.27 2.65 11.30
C ILE A 335 -10.21 1.12 11.32
N PHE A 336 -9.46 0.54 10.38
CA PHE A 336 -9.34 -0.90 10.19
C PHE A 336 -7.88 -1.33 10.10
N GLN A 337 -7.60 -2.55 10.57
CA GLN A 337 -6.29 -3.22 10.48
C GLN A 337 -5.17 -2.55 11.29
N ASN A 338 -5.52 -1.80 12.34
CA ASN A 338 -4.59 -1.23 13.32
C ASN A 338 -4.43 -2.18 14.53
N ASP A 339 -3.90 -3.38 14.29
CA ASP A 339 -3.82 -4.43 15.32
C ASP A 339 -2.81 -4.11 16.44
N ARG A 340 -1.73 -3.39 16.13
CA ARG A 340 -0.70 -2.98 17.11
C ARG A 340 -0.81 -1.53 17.53
N THR A 341 -1.30 -0.67 16.65
CA THR A 341 -1.37 0.79 16.86
C THR A 341 -2.74 1.18 17.40
N ASP A 342 -2.76 1.91 18.50
CA ASP A 342 -3.98 2.38 19.13
C ASP A 342 -4.76 3.29 18.15
N ASP A 343 -6.10 3.11 18.11
CA ASP A 343 -7.00 3.89 17.24
C ASP A 343 -6.81 5.41 17.42
N GLU A 344 -6.58 5.86 18.66
CA GLU A 344 -6.36 7.27 19.00
C GLU A 344 -5.16 7.88 18.27
N VAL A 345 -4.11 7.08 18.01
CA VAL A 345 -2.91 7.53 17.28
C VAL A 345 -3.23 7.84 15.83
N ILE A 346 -4.09 7.03 15.20
CA ILE A 346 -4.54 7.25 13.83
C ILE A 346 -5.55 8.40 13.82
N ARG A 347 -6.53 8.37 14.73
CA ARG A 347 -7.63 9.33 14.79
C ARG A 347 -7.15 10.77 14.99
N ARG A 348 -6.13 11.00 15.82
CA ARG A 348 -5.58 12.35 16.06
C ARG A 348 -4.86 12.96 14.85
N GLU A 349 -4.41 12.14 13.90
CA GLU A 349 -3.81 12.64 12.65
C GLU A 349 -4.85 12.96 11.58
N VAL A 350 -6.08 12.44 11.74
CA VAL A 350 -7.20 12.72 10.84
C VAL A 350 -7.79 14.07 11.19
N ARG A 351 -7.76 15.00 10.24
CA ARG A 351 -8.24 16.38 10.42
C ARG A 351 -9.74 16.56 10.21
N PHE A 352 -10.48 15.46 10.13
CA PHE A 352 -11.93 15.47 10.10
C PHE A 352 -12.50 15.04 11.44
N TYR A 353 -13.57 15.72 11.83
CA TYR A 353 -14.50 15.24 12.83
C TYR A 353 -15.79 14.78 12.15
N GLU A 354 -16.49 13.87 12.80
CA GLU A 354 -17.83 13.45 12.35
C GLU A 354 -18.77 14.67 12.35
N GLY A 355 -19.40 14.92 11.22
CA GLY A 355 -20.22 16.11 10.93
C GLY A 355 -19.54 17.18 10.09
N ASP A 356 -18.22 17.12 9.89
CA ASP A 356 -17.49 18.11 9.09
C ASP A 356 -17.88 18.03 7.60
N ALA A 357 -17.84 19.18 6.93
CA ALA A 357 -17.96 19.25 5.48
C ALA A 357 -16.79 18.50 4.82
N PHE A 358 -17.09 17.56 3.94
CA PHE A 358 -16.07 16.79 3.24
C PHE A 358 -15.23 17.69 2.34
N ASN A 359 -13.92 17.72 2.55
CA ASN A 359 -12.98 18.53 1.79
C ASN A 359 -11.78 17.68 1.32
N THR A 360 -11.54 17.64 0.01
CA THR A 360 -10.46 16.81 -0.55
C THR A 360 -9.06 17.22 -0.08
N SER A 361 -8.83 18.50 0.21
CA SER A 361 -7.54 18.99 0.73
C SER A 361 -7.28 18.43 2.13
N ILE A 362 -8.27 18.52 3.03
CA ILE A 362 -8.18 18.01 4.40
C ILE A 362 -7.97 16.49 4.40
N LEU A 363 -8.62 15.76 3.47
CA LEU A 363 -8.42 14.33 3.30
C LEU A 363 -6.98 13.99 2.91
N LYS A 364 -6.42 14.68 1.91
CA LYS A 364 -5.03 14.49 1.48
C LYS A 364 -4.05 14.82 2.60
N ASP A 365 -4.30 15.90 3.35
CA ASP A 365 -3.46 16.29 4.48
C ASP A 365 -3.50 15.23 5.59
N SER A 366 -4.68 14.68 5.88
CA SER A 366 -4.85 13.57 6.84
C SER A 366 -4.11 12.31 6.40
N GLU A 367 -4.27 11.92 5.12
CA GLU A 367 -3.55 10.78 4.55
C GLU A 367 -2.03 10.98 4.60
N LYS A 368 -1.56 12.20 4.31
CA LYS A 368 -0.15 12.56 4.40
C LYS A 368 0.36 12.48 5.83
N ARG A 369 -0.34 13.06 6.82
CA ARG A 369 0.05 12.98 8.23
C ARG A 369 0.15 11.53 8.73
N LEU A 370 -0.81 10.68 8.34
CA LEU A 370 -0.77 9.25 8.66
C LEU A 370 0.43 8.53 8.04
N LYS A 371 0.80 8.87 6.80
CA LYS A 371 2.03 8.33 6.16
C LYS A 371 3.30 8.86 6.82
N ASP A 372 3.31 10.14 7.18
CA ASP A 372 4.45 10.81 7.82
C ASP A 372 4.74 10.25 9.23
N LEU A 373 3.80 9.55 9.86
CA LEU A 373 4.06 8.80 11.10
C LEU A 373 5.10 7.68 10.90
N GLY A 374 5.19 7.09 9.70
CA GLY A 374 6.09 5.96 9.44
C GLY A 374 5.67 4.64 10.11
N PHE A 375 4.44 4.54 10.63
CA PHE A 375 3.94 3.32 11.29
C PHE A 375 3.28 2.33 10.31
N PHE A 376 2.99 2.79 9.10
CA PHE A 376 2.20 2.04 8.13
C PHE A 376 2.92 2.00 6.78
N LYS A 377 3.03 0.80 6.22
CA LYS A 377 3.54 0.58 4.87
C LYS A 377 2.58 1.14 3.82
N LYS A 378 1.27 1.08 4.12
CA LYS A 378 0.20 1.59 3.26
C LYS A 378 -0.91 2.19 4.09
N VAL A 379 -1.38 3.37 3.69
CA VAL A 379 -2.56 4.03 4.23
C VAL A 379 -3.51 4.28 3.07
N THR A 380 -4.75 3.84 3.19
CA THR A 380 -5.81 4.08 2.20
C THR A 380 -7.03 4.61 2.91
N ILE A 381 -7.55 5.76 2.47
CA ILE A 381 -8.81 6.31 2.98
C ILE A 381 -9.88 6.13 1.91
N ASN A 382 -10.74 5.13 2.11
CA ASN A 382 -11.83 4.81 1.21
C ASN A 382 -13.07 5.62 1.57
N LYS A 383 -13.75 6.15 0.55
CA LYS A 383 -15.01 6.87 0.70
C LYS A 383 -16.14 5.88 0.44
N LYS A 384 -16.99 5.65 1.43
CA LYS A 384 -18.21 4.85 1.26
C LYS A 384 -19.44 5.76 1.32
N PRO A 385 -20.43 5.57 0.43
CA PRO A 385 -21.71 6.25 0.56
C PRO A 385 -22.31 5.95 1.94
N GLY A 386 -22.69 6.99 2.68
CA GLY A 386 -23.37 6.84 3.95
C GLY A 386 -24.85 6.48 3.77
N ASN A 387 -25.61 6.57 4.85
CA ASN A 387 -27.05 6.27 4.84
C ASN A 387 -27.90 7.29 4.07
N ALA A 388 -27.32 8.43 3.67
CA ALA A 388 -27.95 9.48 2.90
C ALA A 388 -27.00 9.96 1.79
N PRO A 389 -27.51 10.47 0.66
CA PRO A 389 -26.70 10.86 -0.50
C PRO A 389 -25.75 12.04 -0.25
N ASP A 390 -25.99 12.82 0.82
CA ASP A 390 -25.17 13.93 1.32
C ASP A 390 -24.23 13.50 2.45
N LEU A 391 -24.13 12.21 2.76
CA LEU A 391 -23.27 11.68 3.81
C LEU A 391 -22.24 10.70 3.23
N VAL A 392 -21.02 10.77 3.74
CA VAL A 392 -19.93 9.85 3.38
C VAL A 392 -19.29 9.28 4.65
N ASP A 393 -19.05 7.97 4.63
CA ASP A 393 -18.24 7.30 5.63
C ASP A 393 -16.79 7.21 5.13
N LEU A 394 -15.84 7.50 6.03
CA LEU A 394 -14.41 7.43 5.76
C LEU A 394 -13.84 6.18 6.41
N ASP A 395 -13.47 5.23 5.57
CA ASP A 395 -12.84 3.98 5.98
C ASP A 395 -11.33 4.10 5.82
N ILE A 396 -10.64 4.28 6.94
CA ILE A 396 -9.19 4.34 7.02
C ILE A 396 -8.65 2.93 7.20
N GLN A 397 -8.07 2.39 6.14
CA GLN A 397 -7.44 1.09 6.15
C GLN A 397 -5.92 1.26 6.17
N VAL A 398 -5.28 0.69 7.19
CA VAL A 398 -3.83 0.75 7.38
C VAL A 398 -3.19 -0.63 7.26
N GLU A 399 -2.01 -0.71 6.66
CA GLU A 399 -1.15 -1.90 6.69
C GLU A 399 0.05 -1.57 7.59
N GLU A 400 0.07 -2.11 8.80
CA GLU A 400 1.12 -1.82 9.79
C GLU A 400 2.50 -2.30 9.33
N GLU A 401 3.53 -1.50 9.64
CA GLU A 401 4.93 -1.81 9.38
C GLU A 401 5.74 -1.91 10.69
N ARG A 402 6.97 -2.39 10.61
CA ARG A 402 7.89 -2.43 11.75
C ARG A 402 8.37 -1.01 12.04
N THR A 403 8.06 -0.53 13.22
CA THR A 403 8.43 0.80 13.75
C THR A 403 9.71 0.80 14.59
N GLY A 404 10.20 -0.39 14.92
CA GLY A 404 11.45 -0.60 15.64
C GLY A 404 12.63 -0.73 14.68
N GLU A 405 13.70 0.01 14.96
CA GLU A 405 14.95 0.00 14.24
C GLU A 405 16.14 -0.33 15.15
N LEU A 406 17.11 -1.04 14.57
CA LEU A 406 18.37 -1.38 15.22
C LEU A 406 19.50 -0.96 14.28
N SER A 407 20.31 -0.02 14.75
CA SER A 407 21.42 0.57 13.98
C SER A 407 22.75 0.19 14.61
N PHE A 408 23.68 -0.30 13.78
CA PHE A 408 25.07 -0.56 14.16
C PHE A 408 26.00 0.22 13.24
N GLY A 409 26.88 1.01 13.83
CA GLY A 409 27.84 1.84 13.11
C GLY A 409 29.26 1.61 13.61
N ALA A 410 30.23 1.80 12.71
CA ALA A 410 31.64 1.87 13.04
C ALA A 410 32.28 2.97 12.18
N GLY A 411 33.19 3.75 12.76
CA GLY A 411 33.78 4.91 12.09
C GLY A 411 35.04 5.43 12.77
N PHE A 412 35.51 6.57 12.29
CA PHE A 412 36.68 7.25 12.83
C PHE A 412 36.45 8.76 12.92
N SER A 413 36.76 9.33 14.08
CA SER A 413 36.72 10.77 14.36
C SER A 413 38.13 11.25 14.68
N THR A 414 38.54 12.39 14.12
CA THR A 414 39.82 13.03 14.50
C THR A 414 39.83 13.47 15.97
N ALA A 415 38.66 13.81 16.52
CA ALA A 415 38.48 14.17 17.92
C ALA A 415 38.48 12.94 18.84
N ASP A 416 37.68 11.92 18.51
CA ASP A 416 37.37 10.80 19.42
C ASP A 416 38.09 9.48 19.10
N GLY A 417 38.72 9.39 17.92
CA GLY A 417 39.38 8.19 17.41
C GLY A 417 38.42 7.19 16.73
N PRO A 418 38.80 5.91 16.63
CA PRO A 418 37.91 4.87 16.15
C PRO A 418 36.72 4.74 17.11
N LEU A 419 35.53 4.54 16.56
CA LEU A 419 34.28 4.44 17.30
C LEU A 419 33.38 3.35 16.74
N ILE A 420 32.56 2.79 17.62
CA ILE A 420 31.49 1.84 17.33
C ILE A 420 30.24 2.37 18.05
N ASP A 421 29.11 2.35 17.37
CA ASP A 421 27.81 2.69 17.95
C ASP A 421 26.78 1.59 17.72
N ALA A 422 25.93 1.38 18.72
CA ALA A 422 24.77 0.50 18.67
C ALA A 422 23.57 1.28 19.22
N LYS A 423 22.52 1.43 18.41
CA LYS A 423 21.34 2.19 18.76
C LYS A 423 20.10 1.38 18.47
N PHE A 424 19.13 1.48 19.36
CA PHE A 424 17.80 0.94 19.20
C PHE A 424 16.80 2.08 19.33
N ALA A 425 15.85 2.15 18.40
CA ALA A 425 14.73 3.07 18.49
C ALA A 425 13.42 2.34 18.17
N GLU A 426 12.36 2.69 18.89
CA GLU A 426 11.01 2.22 18.67
C GLU A 426 10.10 3.44 18.64
N HIS A 427 9.62 3.80 17.45
CA HIS A 427 8.84 5.03 17.21
C HIS A 427 7.35 4.90 17.55
N ASN A 428 6.86 3.66 17.75
CA ASN A 428 5.48 3.38 18.13
C ASN A 428 5.43 2.46 19.34
N PHE A 429 6.17 2.84 20.39
CA PHE A 429 6.27 2.04 21.59
C PHE A 429 4.87 1.79 22.19
N ARG A 430 4.56 0.51 22.43
CA ARG A 430 3.25 0.03 22.91
C ARG A 430 2.05 0.41 22.03
N GLY A 431 2.26 0.79 20.77
CA GLY A 431 1.19 1.19 19.88
C GLY A 431 0.67 2.62 20.07
N LYS A 432 1.36 3.45 20.88
CA LYS A 432 0.87 4.78 21.30
C LYS A 432 1.48 5.96 20.53
N GLY A 433 2.30 5.67 19.52
CA GLY A 433 3.15 6.66 18.86
C GLY A 433 4.18 7.27 19.80
N GLN A 434 4.61 6.52 20.82
CA GLN A 434 5.64 6.92 21.78
C GLN A 434 7.02 6.57 21.22
N ASP A 435 7.97 7.50 21.31
CA ASP A 435 9.36 7.25 20.93
C ASP A 435 10.16 6.72 22.11
N LEU A 436 10.73 5.53 21.99
CA LEU A 436 11.72 4.99 22.92
C LEU A 436 13.05 4.85 22.17
N ARG A 437 14.12 5.42 22.72
CA ARG A 437 15.46 5.37 22.12
C ARG A 437 16.47 4.93 23.16
N THR A 438 17.40 4.08 22.76
CA THR A 438 18.54 3.69 23.58
C THR A 438 19.80 3.66 22.72
N GLY A 439 20.88 4.28 23.19
CA GLY A 439 22.13 4.39 22.48
C GLY A 439 23.32 3.95 23.32
N VAL A 440 24.27 3.29 22.66
CA VAL A 440 25.60 3.04 23.19
C VAL A 440 26.61 3.46 22.14
N THR A 441 27.52 4.36 22.50
CA THR A 441 28.65 4.76 21.66
C THR A 441 29.95 4.50 22.41
N LEU A 442 30.83 3.69 21.81
CA LEU A 442 32.15 3.35 22.34
C LEU A 442 33.22 3.85 21.37
N ALA A 443 34.01 4.82 21.79
CA ALA A 443 35.13 5.38 21.04
C ALA A 443 36.40 5.37 21.90
N LYS A 444 37.56 5.55 21.26
CA LYS A 444 38.85 5.61 21.98
C LYS A 444 38.89 6.67 23.08
N ARG A 445 38.21 7.80 22.91
CA ARG A 445 38.21 8.93 23.87
C ARG A 445 36.82 9.32 24.38
N ARG A 446 35.77 8.61 23.99
CA ARG A 446 34.38 8.92 24.37
C ARG A 446 33.60 7.62 24.58
N GLN A 447 32.88 7.52 25.68
CA GLN A 447 31.89 6.49 25.92
C GLN A 447 30.57 7.15 26.28
N GLU A 448 29.48 6.75 25.66
CA GLU A 448 28.17 7.35 25.86
C GLU A 448 27.10 6.27 25.91
N TYR A 449 26.23 6.41 26.89
CA TYR A 449 25.06 5.58 27.10
C TYR A 449 23.87 6.52 27.29
N ASP A 450 22.81 6.34 26.51
CA ASP A 450 21.63 7.19 26.59
C ASP A 450 20.35 6.37 26.47
N ILE A 451 19.32 6.82 27.17
CA ILE A 451 17.96 6.32 27.09
C ILE A 451 17.06 7.55 27.01
N GLY A 452 16.24 7.64 25.97
CA GLY A 452 15.27 8.70 25.77
C GLY A 452 13.87 8.15 25.59
N PHE A 453 12.89 8.81 26.18
CA PHE A 453 11.47 8.52 25.97
C PHE A 453 10.71 9.80 25.66
N THR A 454 9.83 9.78 24.65
CA THR A 454 8.97 10.91 24.30
C THR A 454 7.52 10.43 24.09
N GLU A 455 6.58 11.11 24.74
CA GLU A 455 5.15 11.06 24.46
C GLU A 455 4.79 12.32 23.63
N PRO A 456 4.55 12.21 22.31
CA PRO A 456 4.29 13.36 21.46
C PRO A 456 2.95 14.06 21.75
N TYR A 457 1.98 13.36 22.35
CA TYR A 457 0.65 13.88 22.65
C TYR A 457 0.31 13.81 24.15
N PHE A 458 1.14 14.45 24.97
CA PHE A 458 0.98 14.45 26.42
C PHE A 458 -0.36 15.07 26.84
N LEU A 459 -1.12 14.32 27.67
CA LEU A 459 -2.48 14.67 28.11
C LEU A 459 -3.48 14.86 26.96
N GLY A 460 -3.28 14.17 25.82
CA GLY A 460 -4.17 14.22 24.66
C GLY A 460 -4.11 15.55 23.89
N ARG A 461 -3.02 16.30 24.01
CA ARG A 461 -2.80 17.59 23.33
C ARG A 461 -1.58 17.47 22.43
N GLU A 462 -1.44 18.33 21.40
CA GLU A 462 -0.22 18.48 20.59
C GLU A 462 0.92 19.11 21.43
N LEU A 463 1.34 18.39 22.48
CA LEU A 463 2.33 18.74 23.47
C LEU A 463 3.23 17.53 23.68
N ALA A 464 4.46 17.60 23.18
CA ALA A 464 5.44 16.56 23.39
C ALA A 464 6.01 16.67 24.81
N ALA A 465 6.02 15.57 25.56
CA ALA A 465 6.68 15.47 26.85
C ALA A 465 7.65 14.28 26.83
N GLY A 466 8.86 14.49 27.30
CA GLY A 466 9.86 13.42 27.30
C GLY A 466 10.90 13.57 28.38
N PHE A 467 11.69 12.53 28.55
CA PHE A 467 12.87 12.56 29.38
C PHE A 467 14.03 11.85 28.71
N ASP A 468 15.24 12.27 29.05
CA ASP A 468 16.47 11.64 28.61
C ASP A 468 17.34 11.36 29.83
N ILE A 469 17.95 10.19 29.87
CA ILE A 469 18.91 9.77 30.88
C ILE A 469 20.18 9.44 30.13
N TYR A 470 21.31 10.04 30.51
CA TYR A 470 22.55 9.84 29.78
C TYR A 470 23.76 9.80 30.71
N ARG A 471 24.77 9.05 30.28
CA ARG A 471 26.11 9.01 30.86
C ARG A 471 27.13 9.17 29.76
N VAL A 472 27.96 10.20 29.86
CA VAL A 472 29.05 10.49 28.92
C VAL A 472 30.37 10.51 29.68
N THR A 473 31.31 9.66 29.28
CA THR A 473 32.70 9.70 29.74
C THR A 473 33.57 10.14 28.57
N ARG A 474 34.42 11.15 28.75
CA ARG A 474 35.30 11.63 27.68
C ARG A 474 36.67 12.06 28.20
N THR A 475 37.70 11.79 27.41
CA THR A 475 39.06 12.24 27.64
C THR A 475 39.35 13.44 26.75
N ARG A 476 39.58 14.60 27.36
CA ARG A 476 39.92 15.86 26.66
C ARG A 476 41.43 16.01 26.60
N LEU A 477 41.99 16.40 25.44
CA LEU A 477 43.44 16.51 25.25
C LEU A 477 43.93 17.88 24.72
N GLN A 478 43.05 18.74 24.22
CA GLN A 478 43.44 19.92 23.43
C GLN A 478 43.97 21.12 24.24
N ASP A 479 43.66 21.25 25.53
CA ASP A 479 44.06 22.42 26.34
C ASP A 479 44.73 22.03 27.67
N ALA A 480 44.32 20.89 28.23
CA ALA A 480 44.98 20.15 29.29
C ALA A 480 44.35 18.75 29.31
N PRO A 481 45.13 17.67 29.52
CA PRO A 481 44.55 16.34 29.65
C PRO A 481 43.74 16.24 30.95
N PHE A 482 42.45 15.96 30.81
CA PHE A 482 41.55 15.60 31.90
C PHE A 482 40.48 14.63 31.41
N ASP A 483 39.99 13.83 32.33
CA ASP A 483 38.85 12.95 32.11
C ASP A 483 37.62 13.58 32.73
N GLN A 484 36.51 13.48 32.01
CA GLN A 484 35.24 14.05 32.40
C GLN A 484 34.16 12.99 32.32
N GLN A 485 33.44 12.80 33.42
CA GLN A 485 32.25 11.95 33.47
C GLN A 485 31.02 12.81 33.81
N ILE A 486 30.06 12.81 32.89
CA ILE A 486 28.77 13.48 33.05
C ILE A 486 27.70 12.41 33.18
N ASN A 487 26.91 12.47 34.25
CA ASN A 487 25.67 11.71 34.37
C ASN A 487 24.53 12.72 34.47
N GLY A 488 23.50 12.61 33.63
CA GLY A 488 22.43 13.59 33.58
C GLY A 488 21.06 13.00 33.33
N VAL A 489 20.06 13.74 33.77
CA VAL A 489 18.65 13.54 33.47
C VAL A 489 18.08 14.87 32.97
N SER A 490 17.35 14.83 31.87
CA SER A 490 16.55 15.97 31.40
C SER A 490 15.10 15.60 31.24
N ILE A 491 14.21 16.54 31.54
CA ILE A 491 12.79 16.47 31.22
C ILE A 491 12.49 17.62 30.27
N ASN A 492 11.81 17.34 29.17
CA ASN A 492 11.54 18.28 28.10
C ASN A 492 10.04 18.35 27.81
N LEU A 493 9.54 19.56 27.55
CA LEU A 493 8.19 19.85 27.10
C LEU A 493 8.29 20.67 25.81
N GLY A 494 7.82 20.11 24.70
CA GLY A 494 7.83 20.73 23.38
C GLY A 494 6.42 21.00 22.88
N TYR A 495 6.17 22.19 22.34
CA TYR A 495 4.90 22.53 21.72
C TYR A 495 5.08 23.37 20.47
N GLN A 496 4.18 23.19 19.51
CA GLN A 496 4.16 23.90 18.26
C GLN A 496 3.30 25.17 18.41
N LEU A 497 3.93 26.35 18.41
CA LEU A 497 3.25 27.65 18.54
C LEU A 497 2.51 28.06 17.26
N SER A 498 3.04 27.65 16.11
CA SER A 498 2.43 27.79 14.77
C SER A 498 3.06 26.76 13.85
N GLU A 499 2.57 26.59 12.61
CA GLU A 499 3.14 25.65 11.64
C GLU A 499 4.68 25.69 11.50
N TYR A 500 5.28 26.88 11.68
CA TYR A 500 6.72 27.08 11.53
C TYR A 500 7.46 27.40 12.83
N LEU A 501 6.76 27.70 13.92
CA LEU A 501 7.36 28.12 15.18
C LEU A 501 7.19 27.03 16.23
N SER A 502 8.29 26.48 16.73
CA SER A 502 8.31 25.50 17.82
C SER A 502 9.01 26.08 19.05
N GLN A 503 8.60 25.60 20.22
CA GLN A 503 9.25 25.92 21.48
C GLN A 503 9.46 24.65 22.31
N VAL A 504 10.64 24.55 22.92
CA VAL A 504 11.00 23.48 23.86
C VAL A 504 11.43 24.13 25.17
N LEU A 505 10.83 23.69 26.27
CA LEU A 505 11.23 23.99 27.63
C LEU A 505 11.84 22.74 28.23
N GLY A 506 13.00 22.87 28.86
CA GLY A 506 13.72 21.76 29.45
C GLY A 506 14.16 22.06 30.87
N TYR A 507 14.21 21.03 31.69
CA TYR A 507 14.89 21.06 32.98
C TYR A 507 15.92 19.94 33.00
N ARG A 508 17.18 20.28 33.27
CA ARG A 508 18.31 19.35 33.26
C ARG A 508 19.00 19.36 34.61
N ILE A 509 19.18 18.17 35.18
CA ILE A 509 20.02 17.94 36.34
C ILE A 509 21.17 17.00 35.94
N GLN A 510 22.41 17.39 36.20
CA GLN A 510 23.56 16.54 35.89
C GLN A 510 24.70 16.70 36.89
N THR A 511 25.43 15.61 37.13
CA THR A 511 26.69 15.60 37.87
C THR A 511 27.85 15.57 36.88
N ASP A 512 28.76 16.53 37.00
CA ASP A 512 29.98 16.63 36.22
C ASP A 512 31.19 16.31 37.12
N ASN A 513 31.85 15.19 36.87
CA ASN A 513 33.07 14.79 37.57
C ASN A 513 34.27 15.03 36.66
N VAL A 514 35.15 15.95 37.05
CA VAL A 514 36.42 16.20 36.36
C VAL A 514 37.57 15.63 37.19
N ASN A 515 38.33 14.71 36.60
CA ASN A 515 39.45 14.04 37.25
C ASN A 515 40.65 13.87 36.29
N HIS A 516 41.74 13.27 36.79
CA HIS A 516 43.01 13.10 36.06
C HIS A 516 43.58 14.39 35.43
N ILE A 517 43.43 15.52 36.14
CA ILE A 517 43.94 16.83 35.71
C ILE A 517 45.46 16.87 35.85
N ARG A 518 46.18 17.21 34.77
CA ARG A 518 47.65 17.39 34.84
C ARG A 518 48.06 18.63 35.63
N GLN A 519 49.25 18.60 36.24
CA GLN A 519 49.77 19.70 37.06
C GLN A 519 49.94 21.04 36.29
N ASN A 520 50.17 20.97 34.98
CA ASN A 520 50.28 22.14 34.11
C ASN A 520 48.94 22.61 33.51
N ALA A 521 47.81 22.07 33.97
CA ALA A 521 46.49 22.51 33.53
C ALA A 521 46.23 23.97 33.95
N SER A 522 45.42 24.67 33.14
CA SER A 522 45.01 26.04 33.45
C SER A 522 44.30 26.11 34.82
N LEU A 523 44.32 27.29 35.45
CA LEU A 523 43.62 27.51 36.72
C LEU A 523 42.14 27.12 36.62
N TYR A 524 41.47 27.50 35.53
CA TYR A 524 40.06 27.20 35.29
C TYR A 524 39.73 25.70 35.25
N VAL A 525 40.62 24.86 34.70
CA VAL A 525 40.42 23.40 34.70
C VAL A 525 40.62 22.84 36.11
N ARG A 526 41.60 23.34 36.86
CA ARG A 526 41.84 22.92 38.26
C ARG A 526 40.67 23.29 39.18
N GLU A 527 40.04 24.44 38.98
CA GLU A 527 38.84 24.85 39.72
C GLU A 527 37.60 24.01 39.36
N GLN A 528 37.61 23.30 38.22
CA GLN A 528 36.55 22.37 37.83
C GLN A 528 36.71 20.97 38.43
N ALA A 529 37.83 20.68 39.10
CA ALA A 529 38.12 19.38 39.69
C ALA A 529 37.01 18.90 40.65
N GLY A 530 36.79 17.59 40.64
CA GLY A 530 35.85 16.92 41.52
C GLY A 530 34.43 16.88 40.97
N ASN A 531 33.48 16.59 41.87
CA ASN A 531 32.06 16.46 41.53
C ASN A 531 31.36 17.81 41.62
N LYS A 532 30.76 18.26 40.53
CA LYS A 532 29.87 19.42 40.50
C LYS A 532 28.47 19.02 40.08
N LEU A 533 27.48 19.49 40.82
CA LEU A 533 26.07 19.35 40.46
C LEU A 533 25.64 20.57 39.64
N MET A 534 25.03 20.35 38.50
CA MET A 534 24.41 21.38 37.67
C MET A 534 22.90 21.13 37.63
N SER A 535 22.14 22.18 37.90
CA SER A 535 20.70 22.25 37.67
C SER A 535 20.44 23.45 36.77
N ALA A 536 19.77 23.22 35.64
CA ALA A 536 19.52 24.25 34.64
C ALA A 536 18.12 24.15 34.04
N VAL A 537 17.50 25.31 33.81
CA VAL A 537 16.32 25.46 32.97
C VAL A 537 16.79 25.92 31.60
N SER A 538 16.26 25.27 30.56
CA SER A 538 16.55 25.59 29.16
C SER A 538 15.28 25.99 28.42
N GLN A 539 15.37 26.98 27.55
CA GLN A 539 14.33 27.35 26.60
C GLN A 539 14.95 27.39 25.21
N GLU A 540 14.33 26.71 24.25
CA GLU A 540 14.69 26.77 22.84
C GLU A 540 13.46 27.16 22.03
N ILE A 541 13.60 28.16 21.16
CA ILE A 541 12.56 28.59 20.22
C ILE A 541 13.17 28.48 18.82
N ALA A 542 12.49 27.81 17.91
CA ALA A 542 12.94 27.66 16.53
C ALA A 542 11.84 28.04 15.54
N TYR A 543 12.21 28.83 14.53
CA TYR A 543 11.37 29.16 13.39
C TYR A 543 11.94 28.49 12.14
N ASP A 544 11.23 27.51 11.58
CA ASP A 544 11.68 26.64 10.49
C ASP A 544 10.76 26.74 9.28
N ARG A 545 11.30 27.25 8.17
CA ARG A 545 10.64 27.41 6.86
C ARG A 545 11.32 26.58 5.77
N ARG A 546 12.12 25.57 6.15
CA ARG A 546 12.77 24.68 5.18
C ARG A 546 11.74 23.82 4.46
N ASP A 547 12.00 23.54 3.20
CA ASP A 547 11.24 22.59 2.39
C ASP A 547 11.33 21.15 2.91
N SER A 548 12.49 20.78 3.46
CA SER A 548 12.72 19.48 4.09
C SER A 548 13.57 19.62 5.35
N LYS A 549 13.19 18.93 6.42
CA LYS A 549 13.98 18.89 7.66
C LYS A 549 15.26 18.07 7.52
N ILE A 550 15.25 17.08 6.63
CA ILE A 550 16.33 16.08 6.45
C ILE A 550 17.29 16.51 5.34
N ASN A 551 16.76 16.94 4.19
CA ASN A 551 17.56 17.33 3.03
C ASN A 551 17.07 18.66 2.44
N PRO A 552 17.29 19.79 3.14
CA PRO A 552 16.78 21.10 2.73
C PRO A 552 17.44 21.60 1.44
N THR A 553 16.64 22.04 0.48
CA THR A 553 17.10 22.67 -0.77
C THR A 553 16.75 24.16 -0.83
N MET A 554 15.74 24.59 -0.07
CA MET A 554 15.29 25.98 -0.02
C MET A 554 14.73 26.36 1.36
N GLY A 555 14.76 27.66 1.68
CA GLY A 555 14.18 28.19 2.92
C GLY A 555 15.22 28.42 4.00
N TYR A 556 14.76 28.62 5.24
CA TYR A 556 15.65 28.97 6.35
C TYR A 556 15.15 28.47 7.69
N VAL A 557 16.07 28.33 8.64
CA VAL A 557 15.78 28.03 10.04
C VAL A 557 16.57 28.97 10.93
N ILE A 558 15.90 29.53 11.95
CA ILE A 558 16.52 30.36 12.97
C ILE A 558 16.10 29.82 14.33
N GLY A 559 17.07 29.55 15.20
CA GLY A 559 16.86 29.07 16.56
C GLY A 559 17.49 30.00 17.58
N PHE A 560 16.80 30.23 18.69
CA PHE A 560 17.30 30.91 19.87
C PHE A 560 17.17 29.98 21.08
N GLY A 561 18.29 29.73 21.75
CA GLY A 561 18.37 28.92 22.96
C GLY A 561 18.89 29.74 24.14
N ASN A 562 18.29 29.53 25.31
CA ASN A 562 18.67 30.11 26.58
C ASN A 562 18.80 29.01 27.63
N ASP A 563 19.96 28.88 28.26
CA ASP A 563 20.18 27.99 29.42
C ASP A 563 20.52 28.84 30.64
N LEU A 564 19.73 28.69 31.71
CA LEU A 564 19.96 29.32 33.01
C LEU A 564 20.29 28.23 34.04
N ALA A 565 21.56 28.17 34.44
CA ALA A 565 22.05 27.24 35.46
C ALA A 565 22.19 27.93 36.82
N GLY A 566 21.96 27.18 37.91
CA GLY A 566 22.09 27.65 39.29
C GLY A 566 20.84 27.44 40.16
N LEU A 567 19.82 26.77 39.64
CA LEU A 567 18.55 26.49 40.33
C LEU A 567 18.65 25.22 41.19
N GLY A 568 19.57 25.23 42.17
CA GLY A 568 19.81 24.07 43.06
C GLY A 568 21.06 23.26 42.75
N GLY A 569 22.03 23.83 42.01
CA GLY A 569 23.34 23.23 41.75
C GLY A 569 24.49 24.19 42.09
N ASN A 570 25.71 23.68 42.02
CA ASN A 570 26.95 24.39 42.38
C ASN A 570 27.63 25.04 41.14
N ILE A 571 26.93 25.03 40.00
CA ILE A 571 27.34 25.66 38.75
C ILE A 571 26.29 26.67 38.38
N SER A 572 26.71 27.92 38.16
CA SER A 572 25.83 29.03 37.76
C SER A 572 26.36 29.68 36.49
N PHE A 573 25.52 29.77 35.47
CA PHE A 573 25.80 30.51 34.25
C PHE A 573 24.50 30.86 33.52
N LEU A 574 24.60 31.86 32.64
CA LEU A 574 23.61 32.16 31.62
C LEU A 574 24.26 31.92 30.27
N LYS A 575 23.67 31.04 29.44
CA LYS A 575 24.16 30.77 28.09
C LYS A 575 23.06 31.09 27.09
N ASN A 576 23.37 31.97 26.15
CA ASN A 576 22.50 32.27 25.01
C ASN A 576 23.15 31.73 23.75
N GLN A 577 22.37 31.07 22.90
CA GLN A 577 22.84 30.54 21.63
C GLN A 577 21.86 30.89 20.52
N ILE A 578 22.37 31.50 19.45
CA ILE A 578 21.62 31.73 18.21
C ILE A 578 22.19 30.80 17.16
N ARG A 579 21.31 30.10 16.43
CA ARG A 579 21.66 29.26 15.28
C ARG A 579 20.83 29.71 14.09
N GLY A 580 21.43 29.72 12.91
CA GLY A 580 20.75 30.12 11.69
C GLY A 580 21.32 29.36 10.50
N ALA A 581 20.45 28.93 9.60
CA ALA A 581 20.84 28.38 8.31
C ALA A 581 19.87 28.89 7.23
N TYR A 582 20.42 29.22 6.07
CA TYR A 582 19.68 29.68 4.90
C TYR A 582 20.09 28.84 3.70
N TYR A 583 19.10 28.28 3.01
CA TYR A 583 19.26 27.39 1.87
C TYR A 583 18.66 28.06 0.65
N TYR A 584 19.44 28.08 -0.43
CA TYR A 584 19.00 28.62 -1.71
C TYR A 584 19.34 27.62 -2.82
N PRO A 585 18.38 27.28 -3.69
CA PRO A 585 18.65 26.40 -4.82
C PRO A 585 19.48 27.16 -5.86
N VAL A 586 20.52 26.52 -6.38
CA VAL A 586 21.46 27.12 -7.36
C VAL A 586 21.20 26.61 -8.78
N PHE A 587 20.41 25.53 -8.95
CA PHE A 587 20.10 24.89 -10.22
C PHE A 587 18.68 24.36 -10.27
#